data_AF-A0A8S3ZH95-F1
#
_entry.id   AF-A0A8S3ZH95-F1
#
_cell.length_a   1.000
_cell.length_b   1.000
_cell.length_c   1.000
_cell.angle_alpha   90.00
_cell.angle_beta   90.00
_cell.angle_gamma   90.00
#
_symmetry.space_group_name_H-M   'P 1'
#
loop_
_entity.id
_entity.type
_entity.pdbx_description
1 polymer ?
#
loop_
_entity_poly.entity_id
_entity_poly.type
_entity_poly.pdbx_seq_one_letter_code
_entity_poly.pdbx_strand_id
1 'polypeptide(L)'
;MQYNSLPSIPTFMSDLILLEDIVLPYNVIQEIHATDFPPTPVNVDLEHNLIKTLTNTSFRVNSTIVFLNLNDNPIVDISPEVFKKLPALKELRLQKSKLTRLPLKFPALTSLYFVDLTNSTELVCTCAEKSLESWVKSLSPANVVGSCGDTSIYAFFVTLSPACP
;
A
#
# COMPACT_ATOMS: atom_id res chain seq x y z
N MET A 1 28.12 -7.13 8.48
CA MET A 1 27.09 -6.19 8.97
C MET A 1 25.82 -7.02 9.15
N GLN A 2 25.34 -7.21 10.38
CA GLN A 2 24.07 -7.89 10.60
C GLN A 2 22.96 -6.89 10.29
N TYR A 3 22.35 -7.01 9.12
CA TYR A 3 21.02 -6.44 8.89
C TYR A 3 20.08 -7.15 9.86
N ASN A 4 19.16 -6.39 10.49
CA ASN A 4 18.19 -6.97 11.41
C ASN A 4 17.48 -8.12 10.68
N SER A 5 17.45 -9.30 11.31
CA SER A 5 16.91 -10.53 10.69
C SER A 5 15.57 -10.88 11.33
N LEU A 6 14.73 -9.87 11.63
CA LEU A 6 13.45 -10.11 12.27
C LEU A 6 12.53 -10.88 11.31
N PRO A 7 12.07 -12.09 11.68
CA PRO A 7 11.17 -12.88 10.85
C PRO A 7 9.72 -12.38 10.89
N SER A 8 9.38 -11.59 11.90
CA SER A 8 8.07 -11.01 12.12
C SER A 8 8.20 -9.71 12.90
N ILE A 9 7.16 -8.90 12.89
CA ILE A 9 7.03 -7.79 13.82
C ILE A 9 6.94 -8.37 15.25
N PRO A 10 7.79 -7.94 16.19
CA PRO A 10 7.76 -8.45 17.55
C PRO A 10 6.43 -8.15 18.28
N THR A 11 5.80 -9.20 18.81
CA THR A 11 4.46 -9.10 19.40
C THR A 11 4.35 -8.14 20.58
N PHE A 12 5.44 -7.92 21.33
CA PHE A 12 5.45 -6.96 22.44
C PHE A 12 5.12 -5.53 22.01
N MET A 13 5.26 -5.19 20.72
CA MET A 13 4.89 -3.87 20.20
C MET A 13 3.40 -3.57 20.38
N SER A 14 2.55 -4.59 20.47
CA SER A 14 1.11 -4.42 20.74
C SER A 14 0.82 -3.73 22.07
N ASP A 15 1.74 -3.86 23.03
CA ASP A 15 1.57 -3.37 24.40
C ASP A 15 2.14 -1.95 24.58
N LEU A 16 2.85 -1.43 23.57
CA LEU A 16 3.47 -0.11 23.59
C LEU A 16 2.45 0.96 23.20
N ILE A 17 1.55 1.28 24.13
CA ILE A 17 0.38 2.15 23.88
C ILE A 17 0.71 3.59 23.42
N LEU A 18 1.94 4.06 23.64
CA LEU A 18 2.39 5.39 23.20
C LEU A 18 3.22 5.32 21.91
N LEU A 19 3.48 4.12 21.37
CA LEU A 19 4.30 3.97 20.18
C LEU A 19 3.46 4.28 18.93
N GLU A 20 3.83 5.35 18.25
CA GLU A 20 3.20 5.79 17.00
C GLU A 20 4.04 5.41 15.77
N ASP A 21 5.36 5.37 15.91
CA ASP A 21 6.32 5.14 14.83
C ASP A 21 6.89 3.73 14.89
N ILE A 22 6.71 2.99 13.79
CA ILE A 22 7.17 1.60 13.66
C ILE A 22 8.11 1.56 12.47
N VAL A 23 9.40 1.47 12.75
CA VAL A 23 10.46 1.52 11.75
C VAL A 23 11.21 0.19 11.77
N LEU A 24 10.84 -0.72 10.87
CA LEU A 24 11.45 -2.04 10.73
C LEU A 24 11.93 -2.32 9.30
N PRO A 25 12.61 -1.38 8.61
CA PRO A 25 13.07 -1.62 7.27
C PRO A 25 14.24 -2.62 7.26
N TYR A 26 14.49 -3.25 6.12
CA TYR A 26 15.61 -4.19 5.92
C TYR A 26 15.60 -5.38 6.89
N ASN A 27 14.43 -6.01 7.04
CA ASN A 27 14.22 -7.24 7.80
C ASN A 27 13.76 -8.38 6.86
N VAL A 28 13.30 -9.50 7.43
CA VAL A 28 12.80 -10.67 6.70
C VAL A 28 11.34 -10.99 7.05
N ILE A 29 10.57 -9.94 7.37
CA ILE A 29 9.14 -10.04 7.72
C ILE A 29 8.37 -10.47 6.48
N GLN A 30 7.57 -11.53 6.61
CA GLN A 30 6.81 -12.10 5.48
C GLN A 30 5.32 -11.79 5.54
N GLU A 31 4.81 -11.57 6.74
CA GLU A 31 3.39 -11.37 7.00
C GLU A 31 3.21 -10.26 8.02
N ILE A 32 2.04 -9.65 7.96
CA ILE A 32 1.58 -8.64 8.89
C ILE A 32 0.24 -9.15 9.45
N HIS A 33 0.08 -9.07 10.76
CA HIS A 33 -1.16 -9.34 11.45
C HIS A 33 -1.62 -8.12 12.26
N ALA A 34 -2.93 -7.99 12.44
CA ALA A 34 -3.53 -6.91 13.21
C ALA A 34 -3.01 -6.82 14.65
N THR A 35 -2.58 -7.95 15.23
CA THR A 35 -2.02 -8.04 16.58
C THR A 35 -0.59 -7.53 16.69
N ASP A 36 0.12 -7.36 15.57
CA ASP A 36 1.54 -7.01 15.57
C ASP A 36 1.80 -5.55 15.92
N PHE A 37 0.80 -4.70 15.72
CA PHE A 37 0.92 -3.26 15.91
C PHE A 37 0.37 -2.81 17.27
N PRO A 38 0.90 -1.71 17.83
CA PRO A 38 0.30 -0.99 18.95
C PRO A 38 -1.15 -0.58 18.62
N PRO A 39 -1.92 -0.07 19.60
CA PRO A 39 -3.30 0.35 19.37
C PRO A 39 -3.44 1.57 18.46
N THR A 40 -2.46 2.48 18.47
CA THR A 40 -2.50 3.76 17.75
C THR A 40 -1.26 4.03 16.87
N PRO A 41 -0.89 3.13 15.95
CA PRO A 41 0.23 3.35 15.04
C PRO A 41 -0.11 4.47 14.05
N VAL A 42 0.83 5.36 13.78
CA VAL A 42 0.66 6.49 12.87
C VAL A 42 1.54 6.30 11.64
N ASN A 43 2.82 6.00 11.84
CA ASN A 43 3.78 5.81 10.76
C ASN A 43 4.32 4.38 10.81
N VAL A 44 4.12 3.63 9.72
CA VAL A 44 4.58 2.26 9.60
C VAL A 44 5.51 2.16 8.40
N ASP A 45 6.79 1.90 8.69
CA ASP A 45 7.82 1.66 7.70
C ASP A 45 8.30 0.22 7.75
N LEU A 46 7.94 -0.53 6.72
CA LEU A 46 8.27 -1.94 6.51
C LEU A 46 9.01 -2.13 5.19
N GLU A 47 9.70 -1.09 4.72
CA GLU A 47 10.51 -1.14 3.50
C GLU A 47 11.49 -2.32 3.49
N HIS A 48 11.68 -2.92 2.32
CA HIS A 48 12.70 -3.96 2.10
C HIS A 48 12.53 -5.14 3.09
N ASN A 49 11.32 -5.70 3.08
CA ASN A 49 10.97 -6.95 3.76
C ASN A 49 10.53 -7.99 2.71
N LEU A 50 9.90 -9.08 3.14
CA LEU A 50 9.46 -10.19 2.30
C LEU A 50 7.93 -10.31 2.24
N ILE A 51 7.21 -9.21 2.46
CA ILE A 51 5.75 -9.19 2.50
C ILE A 51 5.18 -9.45 1.10
N LYS A 52 4.38 -10.51 0.96
CA LYS A 52 3.79 -10.90 -0.33
C LYS A 52 2.34 -10.47 -0.50
N THR A 53 1.59 -10.39 0.59
CA THR A 53 0.17 -10.12 0.54
C THR A 53 -0.28 -9.29 1.73
N LEU A 54 -1.22 -8.38 1.50
CA LEU A 54 -1.97 -7.75 2.58
C LEU A 54 -3.37 -8.35 2.60
N THR A 55 -3.73 -9.02 3.69
CA THR A 55 -5.00 -9.74 3.81
C THR A 55 -5.96 -8.99 4.72
N ASN A 56 -7.21 -9.46 4.80
CA ASN A 56 -8.19 -8.93 5.74
C ASN A 56 -7.79 -9.09 7.21
N THR A 57 -6.69 -9.79 7.54
CA THR A 57 -6.17 -9.90 8.92
C THR A 57 -4.95 -9.03 9.16
N SER A 58 -4.42 -8.32 8.16
CA SER A 58 -3.17 -7.57 8.30
C SER A 58 -3.25 -6.35 9.21
N PHE A 59 -4.39 -5.66 9.22
CA PHE A 59 -4.57 -4.47 10.05
C PHE A 59 -5.84 -4.58 10.92
N ARG A 60 -5.82 -3.88 12.05
CA ARG A 60 -7.01 -3.68 12.90
C ARG A 60 -8.02 -2.81 12.17
N VAL A 61 -9.31 -3.03 12.47
CA VAL A 61 -10.37 -2.14 11.98
C VAL A 61 -10.17 -0.75 12.59
N ASN A 62 -10.35 0.31 11.80
CA ASN A 62 -10.10 1.69 12.21
C ASN A 62 -8.66 1.95 12.68
N SER A 63 -7.70 1.35 11.99
CA SER A 63 -6.29 1.66 12.24
C SER A 63 -6.03 3.16 12.04
N THR A 64 -5.18 3.73 12.90
CA THR A 64 -4.79 5.15 12.87
C THR A 64 -3.64 5.45 11.90
N ILE A 65 -3.17 4.44 11.16
CA ILE A 65 -2.03 4.59 10.24
C ILE A 65 -2.33 5.68 9.21
N VAL A 66 -1.44 6.67 9.17
CA VAL A 66 -1.48 7.79 8.23
C VAL A 66 -0.48 7.56 7.09
N PHE A 67 0.67 6.99 7.41
CA PHE A 67 1.75 6.69 6.47
C PHE A 67 2.11 5.20 6.50
N LEU A 68 2.06 4.55 5.35
CA LEU A 68 2.43 3.15 5.19
C LEU A 68 3.47 2.99 4.06
N ASN A 69 4.71 2.70 4.45
CA ASN A 69 5.78 2.38 3.51
C ASN A 69 5.96 0.85 3.40
N LEU A 70 5.68 0.33 2.21
CA LEU A 70 5.83 -1.07 1.84
C LEU A 70 6.73 -1.22 0.61
N ASN A 71 7.57 -0.22 0.34
CA ASN A 71 8.55 -0.26 -0.74
C ASN A 71 9.42 -1.51 -0.67
N ASP A 72 9.90 -1.97 -1.82
CA ASP A 72 10.85 -3.08 -1.90
C ASP A 72 10.33 -4.37 -1.23
N ASN A 73 9.00 -4.58 -1.19
CA ASN A 73 8.38 -5.83 -0.81
C ASN A 73 7.79 -6.54 -2.03
N PRO A 74 7.84 -7.88 -2.11
CA PRO A 74 7.32 -8.66 -3.23
C PRO A 74 5.78 -8.80 -3.18
N ILE A 75 5.05 -7.71 -2.96
CA ILE A 75 3.60 -7.70 -2.80
C ILE A 75 2.94 -8.03 -4.14
N VAL A 76 2.23 -9.15 -4.20
CA VAL A 76 1.50 -9.61 -5.40
C VAL A 76 -0.01 -9.35 -5.31
N ASP A 77 -0.56 -9.21 -4.11
CA ASP A 77 -2.00 -8.99 -3.90
C ASP A 77 -2.29 -8.17 -2.64
N ILE A 78 -3.33 -7.34 -2.72
CA ILE A 78 -3.87 -6.58 -1.60
C ILE A 78 -5.38 -6.81 -1.56
N SER A 79 -5.83 -7.45 -0.48
CA SER A 79 -7.24 -7.71 -0.26
C SER A 79 -8.04 -6.39 -0.23
N PRO A 80 -9.17 -6.31 -0.95
CA PRO A 80 -10.10 -5.17 -0.91
C PRO A 80 -10.52 -4.72 0.49
N GLU A 81 -10.57 -5.65 1.45
CA GLU A 81 -10.98 -5.37 2.83
C GLU A 81 -9.92 -4.61 3.63
N VAL A 82 -8.64 -4.64 3.21
CA VAL A 82 -7.56 -3.87 3.85
C VAL A 82 -7.87 -2.37 3.83
N PHE A 83 -8.36 -1.86 2.70
CA PHE A 83 -8.61 -0.44 2.51
C PHE A 83 -9.71 0.10 3.43
N LYS A 84 -10.71 -0.72 3.78
CA LYS A 84 -11.76 -0.32 4.73
C LYS A 84 -11.24 -0.18 6.16
N LYS A 85 -10.11 -0.80 6.48
CA LYS A 85 -9.53 -0.81 7.83
C LYS A 85 -8.57 0.35 8.09
N LEU A 86 -8.19 1.09 7.05
CA LEU A 86 -7.20 2.15 7.10
C LEU A 86 -7.84 3.52 6.74
N PRO A 87 -8.90 3.97 7.43
CA PRO A 87 -9.63 5.19 7.04
C PRO A 87 -8.79 6.47 7.14
N ALA A 88 -7.74 6.46 7.97
CA ALA A 88 -6.84 7.59 8.19
C ALA A 88 -5.65 7.63 7.21
N LEU A 89 -5.48 6.60 6.37
CA LEU A 89 -4.30 6.47 5.51
C LEU A 89 -4.29 7.60 4.47
N LYS A 90 -3.16 8.30 4.42
CA LYS A 90 -2.93 9.45 3.54
C LYS A 90 -1.89 9.16 2.46
N GLU A 91 -0.88 8.38 2.83
CA GLU A 91 0.25 8.05 1.98
C GLU A 91 0.53 6.55 2.00
N LEU A 92 0.54 5.95 0.81
CA LEU A 92 0.83 4.53 0.58
C LEU A 92 1.97 4.40 -0.42
N ARG A 93 3.08 3.79 0.00
CA ARG A 93 4.21 3.51 -0.89
C ARG A 93 4.35 2.02 -1.14
N LEU A 94 4.35 1.66 -2.42
CA LEU A 94 4.40 0.30 -2.97
C LEU A 94 5.42 0.22 -4.12
N GLN A 95 6.49 1.01 -4.05
CA GLN A 95 7.54 0.99 -5.07
C GLN A 95 8.14 -0.41 -5.17
N LYS A 96 8.44 -0.83 -6.40
CA LYS A 96 8.99 -2.16 -6.72
C LYS A 96 8.16 -3.31 -6.16
N SER A 97 6.84 -3.11 -6.04
CA SER A 97 5.91 -4.20 -5.77
C SER A 97 5.77 -5.13 -6.98
N LYS A 98 5.12 -6.26 -6.76
CA LYS A 98 4.82 -7.31 -7.75
C LYS A 98 3.34 -7.34 -8.10
N LEU A 99 2.64 -6.22 -7.88
CA LEU A 99 1.25 -6.07 -8.23
C LEU A 99 1.10 -6.10 -9.75
N THR A 100 0.23 -6.98 -10.23
CA THR A 100 -0.06 -7.07 -11.66
C THR A 100 -1.16 -6.11 -12.09
N ARG A 101 -2.03 -5.67 -11.17
CA ARG A 101 -3.16 -4.77 -11.43
C ARG A 101 -3.34 -3.75 -10.31
N LEU A 102 -4.01 -2.63 -10.60
CA LEU A 102 -4.39 -1.64 -9.60
C LEU A 102 -5.53 -2.13 -8.70
N PRO A 103 -5.44 -1.97 -7.37
CA PRO A 103 -6.54 -2.24 -6.47
C PRO A 103 -7.78 -1.36 -6.74
N LEU A 104 -8.89 -1.99 -7.17
CA LEU A 104 -10.16 -1.29 -7.48
C LEU A 104 -10.81 -0.59 -6.28
N LYS A 105 -10.33 -0.86 -5.07
CA LYS A 105 -10.85 -0.30 -3.81
C LYS A 105 -10.00 0.84 -3.24
N PHE A 106 -9.02 1.38 -3.97
CA PHE A 106 -8.37 2.63 -3.56
C PHE A 106 -9.34 3.77 -3.20
N PRO A 107 -10.47 3.98 -3.89
CA PRO A 107 -11.43 5.02 -3.52
C PRO A 107 -12.08 4.81 -2.13
N ALA A 108 -11.97 3.62 -1.53
CA ALA A 108 -12.44 3.38 -0.16
C ALA A 108 -11.52 4.03 0.90
N LEU A 109 -10.28 4.36 0.54
CA LEU A 109 -9.37 5.14 1.38
C LEU A 109 -9.68 6.63 1.21
N THR A 110 -10.67 7.12 1.96
CA THR A 110 -11.21 8.49 1.79
C THR A 110 -10.21 9.60 2.10
N SER A 111 -9.15 9.32 2.85
CA SER A 111 -8.08 10.27 3.16
C SER A 111 -6.83 10.11 2.31
N LEU A 112 -6.77 9.08 1.46
CA LEU A 112 -5.60 8.78 0.65
C LEU A 112 -5.44 9.84 -0.43
N TYR A 113 -4.31 10.55 -0.37
CA TYR A 113 -3.98 11.52 -1.39
C TYR A 113 -2.69 11.18 -2.12
N PHE A 114 -1.86 10.24 -1.65
CA PHE A 114 -0.62 9.87 -2.32
C PHE A 114 -0.43 8.35 -2.40
N VAL A 115 -0.17 7.86 -3.61
CA VAL A 115 0.17 6.47 -3.91
C VAL A 115 1.38 6.43 -4.81
N ASP A 116 2.39 5.67 -4.42
CA ASP A 116 3.58 5.45 -5.23
C ASP A 116 3.72 3.97 -5.60
N LEU A 117 3.66 3.69 -6.89
CA LEU A 117 3.81 2.38 -7.53
C LEU A 117 4.99 2.37 -8.50
N THR A 118 5.93 3.31 -8.36
CA THR A 118 7.12 3.41 -9.23
C THR A 118 7.91 2.10 -9.25
N ASN A 119 8.47 1.75 -10.40
CA ASN A 119 9.22 0.51 -10.62
C ASN A 119 8.42 -0.79 -10.37
N SER A 120 7.08 -0.75 -10.42
CA SER A 120 6.24 -1.97 -10.43
C SER A 120 6.16 -2.54 -11.84
N THR A 121 7.18 -3.29 -12.26
CA THR A 121 7.35 -3.73 -13.67
C THR A 121 6.29 -4.72 -14.17
N GLU A 122 5.53 -5.33 -13.26
CA GLU A 122 4.48 -6.31 -13.58
C GLU A 122 3.09 -5.66 -13.69
N LEU A 123 2.96 -4.37 -13.36
CA LEU A 123 1.70 -3.65 -13.30
C LEU A 123 1.17 -3.36 -14.71
N VAL A 124 0.00 -3.89 -15.03
CA VAL A 124 -0.73 -3.65 -16.27
C VAL A 124 -2.13 -3.13 -15.94
N CYS A 125 -2.57 -2.10 -16.67
CA CYS A 125 -3.90 -1.53 -16.53
C CYS A 125 -4.73 -1.83 -17.78
N THR A 126 -5.99 -2.14 -17.55
CA THR A 126 -6.96 -2.54 -18.57
C THR A 126 -8.28 -1.82 -18.34
N CYS A 127 -9.28 -2.08 -19.17
CA CYS A 127 -10.61 -1.55 -18.93
C CYS A 127 -11.28 -2.05 -17.63
N ALA A 128 -10.74 -3.09 -16.98
CA ALA A 128 -11.22 -3.51 -15.66
C ALA A 128 -11.00 -2.44 -14.59
N GLU A 129 -10.00 -1.57 -14.76
CA GLU A 129 -9.65 -0.53 -13.80
C GLU A 129 -10.42 0.79 -14.02
N LYS A 130 -11.29 0.88 -15.04
CA LYS A 130 -12.05 2.09 -15.41
C LYS A 130 -12.77 2.75 -14.23
N SER A 131 -13.25 1.97 -13.25
CA SER A 131 -13.91 2.51 -12.05
C SER A 131 -13.03 3.42 -11.19
N LEU A 132 -11.70 3.37 -11.36
CA LEU A 132 -10.74 4.23 -10.66
C LEU A 132 -10.60 5.62 -11.28
N GLU A 133 -11.15 5.86 -12.47
CA GLU A 133 -10.92 7.07 -13.26
C GLU A 133 -11.27 8.36 -12.50
N SER A 134 -12.47 8.44 -11.92
CA SER A 134 -12.90 9.62 -11.16
C SER A 134 -12.00 9.88 -9.95
N TRP A 135 -11.52 8.83 -9.30
CA TRP A 135 -10.63 8.93 -8.15
C TRP A 135 -9.25 9.44 -8.58
N VAL A 136 -8.62 8.84 -9.61
CA VAL A 136 -7.32 9.32 -10.11
C VAL A 136 -7.39 10.77 -10.60
N LYS A 137 -8.46 11.14 -11.30
CA LYS A 137 -8.68 12.53 -11.77
C LYS A 137 -8.98 13.52 -10.64
N SER A 138 -9.46 13.05 -9.48
CA SER A 138 -9.65 13.91 -8.30
C SER A 138 -8.34 14.26 -7.58
N LEU A 139 -7.27 13.52 -7.87
CA LEU A 139 -5.94 13.72 -7.31
C LEU A 139 -5.06 14.55 -8.25
N SER A 140 -4.02 15.18 -7.71
CA SER A 140 -2.96 15.78 -8.52
C SER A 140 -2.23 14.69 -9.33
N PRO A 141 -1.77 14.95 -10.57
CA PRO A 141 -0.96 13.98 -11.32
C PRO A 141 0.29 13.50 -10.55
N ALA A 142 0.85 14.35 -9.67
CA ALA A 142 2.01 14.03 -8.84
C ALA A 142 1.69 13.07 -7.68
N ASN A 143 0.41 12.76 -7.45
CA ASN A 143 -0.05 12.03 -6.29
C ASN A 143 -0.34 10.55 -6.57
N VAL A 144 -0.41 10.13 -7.84
CA VAL A 144 -0.52 8.72 -8.23
C VAL A 144 0.62 8.43 -9.19
N VAL A 145 1.74 8.00 -8.63
CA VAL A 145 3.00 7.86 -9.36
C VAL A 145 3.24 6.40 -9.72
N GLY A 146 3.72 6.16 -10.94
CA GLY A 146 3.99 4.83 -11.47
C GLY A 146 3.46 4.68 -12.89
N SER A 147 3.63 3.48 -13.43
CA SER A 147 3.26 3.16 -14.81
C SER A 147 2.50 1.84 -14.90
N CYS A 148 1.48 1.83 -15.76
CA CYS A 148 0.81 0.66 -16.28
C CYS A 148 1.53 0.25 -17.58
N GLY A 149 2.41 -0.75 -17.53
CA GLY A 149 3.34 -1.03 -18.62
C GLY A 149 4.15 0.21 -18.97
N ASP A 150 4.10 0.64 -20.23
CA ASP A 150 4.84 1.81 -20.72
C ASP A 150 4.10 3.16 -20.56
N THR A 151 2.89 3.15 -20.02
CA THR A 151 2.06 4.36 -19.85
C THR A 151 1.98 4.74 -18.39
N SER A 152 2.22 6.00 -18.02
CA SER A 152 2.03 6.43 -16.63
C SER A 152 0.59 6.20 -16.17
N ILE A 153 0.37 5.86 -14.90
CA ILE A 153 -0.97 5.57 -14.36
C ILE A 153 -1.93 6.73 -14.66
N TYR A 154 -1.50 7.96 -14.37
CA TYR A 154 -2.31 9.15 -14.65
C TYR A 154 -2.65 9.29 -16.14
N ALA A 155 -1.66 9.09 -17.04
CA ALA A 155 -1.91 9.17 -18.48
C ALA A 155 -2.92 8.10 -18.93
N PHE A 156 -2.81 6.86 -18.45
CA PHE A 156 -3.75 5.79 -18.76
C PHE A 156 -5.21 6.21 -18.46
N PHE A 157 -5.46 6.79 -17.28
CA PHE A 157 -6.81 7.22 -16.88
C PHE A 157 -7.34 8.45 -17.63
N VAL A 158 -6.44 9.27 -18.19
CA VAL A 158 -6.84 10.45 -18.95
C VAL A 158 -7.04 10.13 -20.44
N THR A 159 -6.28 9.19 -21.01
CA THR A 159 -6.24 8.97 -22.46
C THR A 159 -6.82 7.63 -22.91
N LEU A 160 -6.60 6.55 -22.16
CA LEU A 160 -6.97 5.19 -22.57
C LEU A 160 -8.27 4.72 -21.89
N SER A 161 -8.41 4.92 -20.58
CA SER A 161 -9.62 4.57 -19.80
C SER A 161 -10.93 5.12 -20.39
N PRO A 162 -11.01 6.36 -20.90
CA PRO A 162 -12.26 6.89 -21.45
C PRO A 162 -12.77 6.16 -22.70
N ALA A 163 -11.91 5.45 -23.43
CA ALA A 163 -12.28 4.65 -24.60
C ALA A 163 -12.77 3.24 -24.25
N CYS A 164 -12.70 2.85 -22.97
CA CYS A 164 -13.19 1.56 -22.52
C CYS A 164 -14.72 1.45 -22.64
N PRO A 165 -15.25 0.25 -22.96
CA PRO A 165 -16.68 0.01 -23.06
C PRO A 165 -17.45 0.25 -21.76
#